data_AF-A0A3N5Q2H0-F1
#
_entry.id   AF-A0A3N5Q2H0-F1
#
_cell.length_a   1.000
_cell.length_b   1.000
_cell.length_c   1.000
_cell.angle_alpha   90.00
_cell.angle_beta   90.00
_cell.angle_gamma   90.00
#
_symmetry.space_group_name_H-M   'P 1'
#
loop_
_entity.id
_entity.type
_entity.pdbx_description
1 polymer ?
#
loop_
_entity_poly.entity_id
_entity_poly.type
_entity_poly.pdbx_seq_one_letter_code
_entity_poly.pdbx_strand_id
1 'polypeptide(L)' 'WGDCYGYYLLATGFADIMIDPIMSVWDSMALIPIINGAGGMITDYQGNDPVTGNSIVASNKVIHEEVIRILNE' A
#
# COMPACT_ATOMS: atom_id res chain seq x y z
N TRP A 1 -3.11 4.56 -14.01
CA TRP A 1 -2.93 3.10 -13.95
C TRP A 1 -3.11 2.74 -12.49
N GLY A 2 -4.14 1.98 -12.13
CA GLY A 2 -4.53 1.73 -10.75
C GLY A 2 -4.96 0.28 -10.57
N ASP A 3 -5.56 -0.05 -9.43
CA ASP A 3 -5.88 -1.45 -9.05
C ASP A 3 -4.57 -2.28 -8.94
N CYS A 4 -4.66 -3.60 -9.07
CA CYS A 4 -3.54 -4.55 -8.96
C CYS A 4 -2.27 -4.14 -9.75
N TYR A 5 -2.42 -3.48 -10.90
CA TYR A 5 -1.27 -3.06 -11.71
C TYR A 5 -0.41 -1.98 -11.03
N GLY A 6 -1.01 -1.08 -10.24
CA GLY A 6 -0.25 -0.08 -9.48
C GLY A 6 0.66 -0.74 -8.44
N TYR A 7 0.12 -1.73 -7.72
CA TYR A 7 0.88 -2.53 -6.77
C TYR A 7 1.97 -3.38 -7.45
N TYR A 8 1.71 -3.89 -8.66
CA TYR A 8 2.74 -4.56 -9.47
C TYR A 8 3.91 -3.62 -9.78
N LEU A 9 3.63 -2.39 -10.25
CA LEU A 9 4.69 -1.42 -10.54
C LEU A 9 5.48 -1.07 -9.29
N LEU A 10 4.82 -0.94 -8.14
CA LEU A 10 5.47 -0.68 -6.87
C LEU A 10 6.38 -1.85 -6.46
N ALA A 11 5.86 -3.07 -6.47
CA ALA A 11 6.61 -4.27 -6.10
C ALA A 11 7.81 -4.53 -7.03
N THR A 12 7.76 -4.03 -8.27
CA THR A 12 8.83 -4.18 -9.27
C THR A 12 9.74 -2.95 -9.39
N GLY A 13 9.53 -1.92 -8.57
CA GLY A 13 10.39 -0.73 -8.51
C GLY A 13 10.17 0.31 -9.62
N PHE A 14 9.02 0.26 -10.30
CA PHE A 14 8.61 1.24 -11.32
C PHE A 14 7.66 2.32 -10.78
N ALA A 15 7.19 2.18 -9.54
CA ALA A 15 6.41 3.19 -8.82
C ALA A 15 6.80 3.23 -7.34
N ASP A 16 6.67 4.40 -6.71
CA ASP A 16 7.04 4.58 -5.30
C ASP A 16 5.86 4.45 -4.32
N ILE A 17 4.64 4.78 -4.77
CA ILE A 17 3.44 4.88 -3.94
C ILE A 17 2.22 4.36 -4.73
N MET A 18 1.36 3.58 -4.07
CA MET A 18 0.02 3.20 -4.53
C MET A 18 -0.97 3.32 -3.37
N ILE A 19 -2.14 3.90 -3.62
CA ILE A 19 -3.14 4.19 -2.59
C ILE A 19 -4.52 3.82 -3.11
N ASP A 20 -5.26 3.06 -2.32
CA ASP A 20 -6.70 2.80 -2.48
C ASP A 20 -7.43 3.19 -1.18
N PRO A 21 -8.16 4.33 -1.17
CA PRO A 21 -8.86 4.81 0.03
C PRO A 21 -10.01 3.91 0.47
N ILE A 22 -10.54 3.08 -0.43
CA ILE A 22 -11.59 2.10 -0.16
C ILE A 22 -11.23 0.83 -0.93
N MET A 23 -10.99 -0.26 -0.21
CA MET A 23 -10.61 -1.53 -0.82
C MET A 23 -11.23 -2.72 -0.08
N SER A 24 -11.72 -3.69 -0.85
CA SER A 24 -12.27 -4.92 -0.29
C SER A 24 -11.14 -5.87 0.09
N VAL A 25 -11.42 -6.73 1.09
CA VAL A 25 -10.47 -7.72 1.60
C VAL A 25 -9.95 -8.67 0.52
N TRP A 26 -10.79 -9.01 -0.47
CA TRP A 26 -10.44 -9.93 -1.56
C TRP A 26 -9.36 -9.34 -2.48
N ASP A 27 -9.29 -8.01 -2.58
CA ASP A 27 -8.33 -7.30 -3.41
C ASP A 27 -7.03 -7.03 -2.63
N SER A 28 -7.09 -6.96 -1.29
CA SER A 28 -5.92 -6.61 -0.45
C SER A 28 -5.09 -7.81 0.00
N MET A 29 -5.73 -8.95 0.28
CA MET A 29 -5.08 -10.06 0.98
C MET A 29 -3.90 -10.66 0.23
N ALA A 30 -3.94 -10.68 -1.11
CA ALA A 30 -2.83 -11.13 -1.92
C ALA A 30 -1.67 -10.11 -1.97
N LEU A 31 -1.98 -8.81 -1.88
CA LEU A 31 -1.01 -7.73 -2.02
C LEU A 31 -0.11 -7.61 -0.79
N ILE A 32 -0.64 -7.84 0.41
CA ILE A 32 0.11 -7.73 1.67
C ILE A 32 1.42 -8.55 1.66
N PRO A 33 1.41 -9.88 1.41
CA PRO A 33 2.64 -10.65 1.35
C PRO A 33 3.54 -10.27 0.14
N ILE A 34 2.95 -9.83 -0.98
CA ILE A 34 3.71 -9.43 -2.17
C ILE A 34 4.52 -8.16 -1.89
N ILE A 35 3.88 -7.11 -1.37
CA ILE A 35 4.54 -5.83 -1.08
C ILE A 35 5.60 -6.02 0.02
N ASN A 36 5.28 -6.76 1.08
CA ASN A 36 6.25 -7.07 2.13
C ASN A 36 7.45 -7.87 1.60
N GLY A 37 7.20 -8.88 0.76
CA GLY A 37 8.24 -9.70 0.14
C GLY A 37 9.13 -8.94 -0.85
N ALA A 38 8.57 -7.93 -1.53
CA ALA A 38 9.32 -7.00 -2.38
C ALA A 38 10.13 -5.96 -1.57
N GLY A 39 10.02 -5.97 -0.23
CA GLY A 39 10.72 -5.02 0.64
C GLY A 39 10.01 -3.67 0.80
N GLY A 40 8.77 -3.53 0.31
CA GLY A 40 7.90 -2.38 0.53
C GLY A 40 7.24 -2.37 1.91
N MET A 41 6.42 -1.35 2.15
CA MET A 41 5.58 -1.19 3.33
C MET A 41 4.12 -1.06 2.88
N ILE A 42 3.20 -1.65 3.64
CA ILE A 42 1.77 -1.65 3.35
C ILE A 42 0.97 -1.49 4.64
N THR A 43 0.04 -0.54 4.68
CA THR A 43 -0.83 -0.22 5.83
C THR A 43 -2.22 0.16 5.35
N ASP A 44 -3.15 0.38 6.29
CA ASP A 44 -4.36 1.15 5.99
C ASP A 44 -4.04 2.66 5.81
N TYR A 45 -5.06 3.45 5.45
CA TYR A 45 -4.94 4.90 5.22
C TYR A 45 -4.46 5.69 6.46
N GLN A 46 -4.63 5.14 7.66
CA GLN A 46 -4.21 5.73 8.92
C GLN A 46 -2.84 5.21 9.41
N GLY A 47 -2.19 4.33 8.64
CA GLY A 47 -0.93 3.70 9.03
C GLY A 47 -1.07 2.47 9.94
N ASN A 48 -2.28 1.93 10.12
CA ASN A 48 -2.52 0.72 10.93
C ASN A 48 -2.47 -0.56 10.07
N ASP A 49 -2.82 -1.68 10.71
CA ASP A 49 -2.80 -3.02 10.11
C ASP A 49 -3.66 -3.11 8.82
N PRO A 50 -3.05 -3.40 7.66
CA PRO A 50 -3.74 -3.53 6.38
C PRO A 50 -4.70 -4.73 6.32
N VAL A 51 -4.59 -5.70 7.23
CA VAL A 51 -5.45 -6.89 7.29
C VAL A 51 -6.85 -6.52 7.81
N THR A 52 -6.92 -5.59 8.76
CA THR A 52 -8.17 -5.16 9.40
C THR A 52 -8.75 -3.88 8.79
N GLY A 53 -7.94 -3.14 8.03
CA GLY A 53 -8.36 -1.92 7.35
C GLY A 53 -9.31 -2.16 6.17
N ASN A 54 -9.97 -1.09 5.75
CA ASN A 54 -10.82 -1.03 4.55
C ASN A 54 -10.21 -0.18 3.43
N SER A 55 -8.90 0.06 3.52
CA SER A 55 -8.11 0.91 2.65
C SER A 55 -6.69 0.35 2.60
N ILE A 56 -5.93 0.71 1.57
CA ILE A 56 -4.53 0.34 1.45
C ILE A 56 -3.70 1.56 1.03
N VAL A 57 -2.57 1.71 1.70
CA VAL A 57 -1.45 2.55 1.29
C VAL A 57 -0.25 1.63 1.19
N ALA A 58 0.39 1.58 0.02
CA ALA A 58 1.64 0.88 -0.19
C ALA A 58 2.69 1.87 -0.68
N SER A 59 3.92 1.74 -0.18
CA SER A 59 5.06 2.51 -0.70
C SER A 59 6.38 1.77 -0.48
N ASN A 60 7.48 2.35 -0.96
CA ASN A 60 8.79 1.99 -0.42
C ASN A 60 8.84 2.31 1.10
N LYS A 61 9.68 1.56 1.85
CA LYS A 61 9.77 1.70 3.32
C LYS A 61 10.31 3.06 3.78
N VAL A 62 11.14 3.72 2.96
CA VAL A 62 11.83 4.96 3.35
C VAL A 62 10.86 6.14 3.44
N ILE A 63 9.84 6.17 2.57
CA ILE A 63 8.90 7.29 2.48
C ILE A 63 7.54 7.02 3.14
N HIS A 64 7.29 5.79 3.62
CA HIS A 64 5.95 5.38 4.02
C HIS A 64 5.35 6.23 5.14
N GLU A 65 6.12 6.48 6.20
CA GLU A 65 5.67 7.30 7.33
C GLU A 65 5.32 8.73 6.90
N GLU A 66 6.11 9.30 5.99
CA GLU A 66 5.87 10.64 5.45
C GLU A 66 4.61 10.69 4.57
N VAL A 67 4.36 9.64 3.78
CA VAL A 67 3.12 9.52 2.99
C VAL A 67 1.90 9.49 3.91
N ILE A 68 1.92 8.64 4.95
CA ILE A 68 0.81 8.56 5.91
C ILE A 68 0.61 9.90 6.62
N ARG A 69 1.70 10.59 6.98
CA ARG A 69 1.64 11.92 7.61
C ARG A 69 0.92 12.92 6.69
N ILE A 70 1.34 13.06 5.44
CA ILE A 70 0.77 13.99 4.46
C ILE A 70 -0.71 13.68 4.16
N LEU A 71 -1.09 12.41 4.09
CA LEU A 71 -2.48 12.01 3.84
C LEU A 71 -3.44 12.35 5.00
N ASN A 72 -2.90 12.58 6.20
CA ASN A 72 -3.65 12.81 7.44
C ASN A 72 -3.41 14.21 8.05
N GLU A 73 -2.79 15.13 7.31
CA GLU A 73 -2.77 16.57 7.64
C GLU A 73 -4.15 17.22 7.43
#